data_AF-A0A519Y316-F1
#
_entry.id   AF-A0A519Y316-F1
#
_cell.length_a   1.000
_cell.length_b   1.000
_cell.length_c   1.000
_cell.angle_alpha   90.00
_cell.angle_beta   90.00
_cell.angle_gamma   90.00
#
_symmetry.space_group_name_H-M   'P 1'
#
loop_
_entity.id
_entity.type
_entity.pdbx_description
1 polymer ?
#
loop_
_entity_poly.entity_id
_entity_poly.type
_entity_poly.pdbx_seq_one_letter_code
_entity_poly.pdbx_strand_id
1 'polypeptide(L)'
;WREAPKAGIKVGAYHFFRPQRSGLWQANFFLQTAKFEVGDLPPVVDVESLDGVSSAQMRKELNAFIIRVEEKTKVKPIIYSGLKFYQDNLQGFYDDYPLWVAHYYQPKLKLNDKAWKFWQHSDKARINGINHVVDFNAFNGDSLAFEKMLIQ
;
A
#
# COMPACT_ATOMS: atom_id res chain seq x y z
N TRP A 1 5.14 -14.62 6.32
CA TRP A 1 6.37 -14.21 5.64
C TRP A 1 7.09 -15.37 4.95
N ARG A 2 7.68 -16.33 5.68
CA ARG A 2 8.54 -17.39 5.06
C ARG A 2 7.80 -18.53 4.34
N GLU A 3 6.57 -18.85 4.73
CA GLU A 3 5.85 -20.00 4.18
C GLU A 3 5.07 -19.67 2.89
N ALA A 4 4.61 -18.42 2.72
CA ALA A 4 3.85 -18.01 1.54
C ALA A 4 4.65 -18.15 0.23
N PRO A 5 5.94 -17.74 0.16
CA PRO A 5 6.75 -17.95 -1.04
C PRO A 5 6.94 -19.43 -1.37
N LYS A 6 7.04 -20.31 -0.36
CA LYS A 6 7.15 -21.77 -0.58
C LYS A 6 5.90 -22.36 -1.21
N ALA A 7 4.74 -21.73 -1.01
CA ALA A 7 3.48 -22.09 -1.65
C ALA A 7 3.28 -21.39 -3.02
N GLY A 8 4.30 -20.69 -3.55
CA GLY A 8 4.21 -19.94 -4.80
C GLY A 8 3.46 -18.62 -4.71
N ILE A 9 3.16 -18.14 -3.49
CA ILE A 9 2.43 -16.89 -3.26
C ILE A 9 3.44 -15.74 -3.18
N LYS A 10 3.28 -14.74 -4.05
CA LYS A 10 4.06 -13.49 -3.98
C LYS A 10 3.73 -12.74 -2.69
N VAL A 11 4.74 -12.23 -1.99
CA VAL A 11 4.59 -11.59 -0.69
C VAL A 11 4.90 -10.10 -0.75
N GLY A 12 4.31 -9.34 0.16
CA GLY A 12 4.61 -7.94 0.39
C GLY A 12 4.36 -7.60 1.84
N ALA A 13 4.93 -6.48 2.29
CA ALA A 13 4.71 -5.94 3.63
C ALA A 13 4.12 -4.53 3.53
N TYR A 14 3.32 -4.17 4.53
CA TYR A 14 2.84 -2.81 4.71
C TYR A 14 3.28 -2.24 6.07
N HIS A 15 3.39 -0.92 6.14
CA HIS A 15 3.60 -0.18 7.37
C HIS A 15 2.40 0.72 7.65
N PHE A 16 1.75 0.53 8.82
CA PHE A 16 0.69 1.41 9.28
C PHE A 16 1.27 2.77 9.70
N PHE A 17 0.95 3.81 8.93
CA PHE A 17 1.53 5.13 9.08
C PHE A 17 0.86 5.94 10.19
N ARG A 18 1.69 6.56 11.03
CA ARG A 18 1.27 7.43 12.13
C ARG A 18 1.75 8.85 11.87
N PRO A 19 0.87 9.78 11.42
CA PRO A 19 1.25 11.16 11.09
C PRO A 19 1.87 11.98 12.22
N GLN A 20 1.59 11.64 13.48
CA GLN A 20 2.17 12.30 14.64
C GLN A 20 3.67 11.97 14.85
N ARG A 21 4.18 10.93 14.19
CA ARG A 21 5.54 10.43 14.35
C ARG A 21 6.37 10.78 13.13
N SER A 22 7.70 10.85 13.32
CA SER A 22 8.62 11.09 12.21
C SER A 22 8.47 10.01 11.14
N GLY A 23 8.24 10.43 9.90
CA GLY A 23 8.15 9.52 8.75
C GLY A 23 9.47 8.82 8.47
N LEU A 24 10.59 9.51 8.64
CA LEU A 24 11.93 8.93 8.50
C LEU A 24 12.17 7.80 9.53
N TRP A 25 11.76 8.03 10.78
CA TRP A 25 11.88 7.00 11.82
C TRP A 25 11.02 5.77 11.49
N GLN A 26 9.77 5.99 11.07
CA GLN A 26 8.87 4.93 10.66
C GLN A 26 9.41 4.13 9.47
N ALA A 27 9.98 4.79 8.46
CA ALA A 27 10.58 4.13 7.31
C ALA A 27 11.80 3.28 7.69
N ASN A 28 12.68 3.80 8.55
CA ASN A 28 13.82 3.02 9.04
C ASN A 28 13.37 1.79 9.83
N PHE A 29 12.36 1.94 10.69
CA PHE A 29 11.78 0.83 11.44
C PHE A 29 11.18 -0.23 10.51
N PHE A 30 10.42 0.21 9.50
CA PHE A 30 9.84 -0.67 8.51
C PHE A 30 10.90 -1.47 7.73
N LEU A 31 11.92 -0.79 7.23
CA LEU A 31 13.02 -1.41 6.47
C LEU A 31 13.93 -2.30 7.32
N GLN A 32 13.98 -2.09 8.64
CA GLN A 32 14.68 -2.98 9.57
C GLN A 32 13.89 -4.27 9.82
N THR A 33 12.55 -4.18 9.79
CA THR A 33 11.64 -5.26 10.16
C THR A 33 11.29 -6.14 8.96
N ALA A 34 10.98 -5.53 7.81
CA ALA A 34 10.65 -6.20 6.57
C ALA A 34 11.85 -6.20 5.63
N LYS A 35 12.19 -7.38 5.09
CA LYS A 35 13.18 -7.52 4.02
C LYS A 35 12.45 -7.69 2.71
N PHE A 36 12.92 -7.01 1.67
CA PHE A 36 12.33 -7.05 0.34
C PHE A 36 13.33 -7.67 -0.61
N GLU A 37 12.90 -8.72 -1.31
CA GLU A 37 13.71 -9.49 -2.24
C GLU A 37 13.12 -9.41 -3.66
N VAL A 38 13.92 -9.80 -4.65
CA VAL A 38 13.46 -9.88 -6.05
C VAL A 38 12.27 -10.85 -6.14
N GLY A 39 11.21 -10.42 -6.79
CA GLY A 39 9.94 -11.15 -6.90
C GLY A 39 8.93 -10.83 -5.80
N ASP A 40 9.27 -10.02 -4.80
CA ASP A 40 8.30 -9.50 -3.83
C ASP A 40 7.49 -8.34 -4.42
N LEU A 41 6.33 -8.07 -3.81
CA LEU A 41 5.59 -6.84 -4.03
C LEU A 41 6.38 -5.65 -3.47
N PRO A 42 6.25 -4.45 -4.11
CA PRO A 42 6.82 -3.23 -3.55
C PRO A 42 6.31 -2.97 -2.12
N PRO A 43 7.12 -2.31 -1.28
CA PRO A 43 6.71 -1.96 0.08
C PRO A 43 5.46 -1.08 0.07
N VAL A 44 4.56 -1.29 1.02
CA VAL A 44 3.31 -0.52 1.13
C VAL A 44 3.35 0.41 2.34
N VAL A 45 2.91 1.66 2.18
CA VAL A 45 2.59 2.56 3.30
C VAL A 45 1.08 2.70 3.40
N ASP A 46 0.56 2.42 4.58
CA ASP A 46 -0.88 2.46 4.87
C ASP A 46 -1.19 3.74 5.64
N VAL A 47 -1.92 4.67 4.99
CA VAL A 47 -2.26 5.97 5.55
C VAL A 47 -3.77 6.24 5.47
N GLU A 48 -4.43 6.18 6.62
CA GLU A 48 -5.90 6.25 6.71
C GLU A 48 -6.43 7.42 7.55
N SER A 49 -5.55 8.09 8.30
CA SER A 49 -5.94 9.08 9.29
C SER A 49 -4.92 10.21 9.35
N LEU A 50 -5.37 11.38 9.81
CA LEU A 50 -4.51 12.50 10.16
C LEU A 50 -3.96 12.38 11.58
N ASP A 51 -4.52 11.51 12.42
CA ASP A 51 -4.15 11.36 13.83
C ASP A 51 -4.02 12.73 14.53
N GLY A 52 -4.95 13.66 14.27
CA GLY A 52 -4.97 14.98 14.90
C GLY A 52 -3.92 16.00 14.42
N VAL A 53 -3.10 15.70 13.40
CA VAL A 53 -2.21 16.69 12.76
C VAL A 53 -2.84 17.29 11.50
N SER A 54 -2.26 18.38 10.98
CA SER A 54 -2.73 18.96 9.72
C SER A 54 -2.36 18.08 8.52
N SER A 55 -3.14 18.14 7.43
CA SER A 55 -2.82 17.40 6.19
C SER A 55 -1.44 17.76 5.64
N ALA A 56 -0.99 19.01 5.81
CA ALA A 56 0.34 19.44 5.40
C ALA A 56 1.44 18.76 6.22
N GLN A 57 1.27 18.64 7.54
CA GLN A 57 2.21 17.94 8.40
C GLN A 57 2.22 16.43 8.11
N MET A 58 1.05 15.82 7.91
CA MET A 58 0.94 14.42 7.50
C MET A 58 1.70 14.16 6.20
N ARG A 59 1.47 14.99 5.16
CA ARG A 59 2.16 14.87 3.87
C ARG A 59 3.66 15.06 3.98
N LYS A 60 4.13 15.97 4.84
CA LYS A 60 5.56 16.17 5.11
C LYS A 60 6.20 14.89 5.64
N GLU A 61 5.58 14.26 6.64
CA GLU A 61 6.11 13.03 7.21
C GLU A 61 5.95 11.85 6.23
N LEU A 62 4.84 11.77 5.49
CA LEU A 62 4.65 10.75 4.47
C LEU A 62 5.71 10.86 3.37
N ASN A 63 6.04 12.08 2.93
CA ASN A 63 7.15 12.32 1.98
C ASN A 63 8.47 11.78 2.53
N ALA A 64 8.79 12.08 3.79
CA ALA A 64 10.01 11.58 4.42
C ALA A 64 10.04 10.04 4.47
N PHE A 65 8.87 9.40 4.66
CA PHE A 65 8.76 7.95 4.65
C PHE A 65 9.00 7.37 3.25
N ILE A 66 8.25 7.83 2.23
CA ILE A 66 8.27 7.21 0.90
C ILE A 66 9.62 7.41 0.20
N ILE A 67 10.23 8.60 0.33
CA ILE A 67 11.56 8.88 -0.21
C ILE A 67 12.58 7.92 0.42
N ARG A 68 12.52 7.76 1.74
CA ARG A 68 13.45 6.91 2.47
C ARG A 68 13.35 5.44 2.05
N VAL A 69 12.12 4.97 1.83
CA VAL A 69 11.85 3.60 1.37
C VAL A 69 12.37 3.43 -0.06
N GLU A 70 12.01 4.32 -0.98
CA GLU A 70 12.44 4.27 -2.38
C GLU A 70 13.98 4.32 -2.51
N GLU A 71 14.65 5.15 -1.71
CA GLU A 71 16.13 5.18 -1.68
C GLU A 71 16.75 3.82 -1.34
N LYS A 72 16.09 3.04 -0.47
CA LYS A 72 16.62 1.78 0.06
C LYS A 72 16.21 0.56 -0.73
N THR A 73 14.98 0.54 -1.25
CA THR A 73 14.45 -0.59 -2.01
C THR A 73 14.57 -0.40 -3.51
N LYS A 74 14.91 0.81 -3.97
CA LYS A 74 15.00 1.21 -5.39
C LYS A 74 13.69 1.06 -6.17
N VAL A 75 12.59 0.89 -5.46
CA VAL A 75 11.25 0.80 -6.03
C VAL A 75 10.33 1.79 -5.33
N LYS A 76 9.38 2.34 -6.09
CA LYS A 76 8.36 3.22 -5.53
C LYS A 76 7.44 2.42 -4.60
N PRO A 77 7.27 2.83 -3.33
CA PRO A 77 6.30 2.19 -2.44
C PRO A 77 4.88 2.40 -2.95
N ILE A 78 4.00 1.44 -2.65
CA ILE A 78 2.57 1.55 -2.89
C ILE A 78 1.96 2.35 -1.73
N ILE A 79 1.07 3.30 -2.03
CA ILE A 79 0.32 4.05 -1.02
C ILE A 79 -1.05 3.42 -0.88
N TYR A 80 -1.35 2.87 0.30
CA TYR A 80 -2.68 2.41 0.66
C TYR A 80 -3.45 3.52 1.38
N SER A 81 -4.71 3.72 0.99
CA SER A 81 -5.61 4.63 1.70
C SER A 81 -7.09 4.36 1.38
N GLY A 82 -7.98 4.74 2.30
CA GLY A 82 -9.41 4.79 2.03
C GLY A 82 -9.75 5.88 0.99
N LEU A 83 -10.71 5.59 0.10
CA LEU A 83 -11.08 6.49 -1.02
C LEU A 83 -11.30 7.94 -0.59
N LYS A 84 -12.07 8.15 0.48
CA LYS A 84 -12.39 9.49 0.98
C LYS A 84 -11.15 10.23 1.51
N PHE A 85 -10.32 9.53 2.27
CA PHE A 85 -9.09 10.11 2.81
C PHE A 85 -8.12 10.50 1.70
N TYR A 86 -7.97 9.63 0.70
CA TYR A 86 -7.15 9.89 -0.47
C TYR A 86 -7.59 11.16 -1.20
N GLN A 87 -8.88 11.29 -1.51
CA GLN A 87 -9.44 12.47 -2.19
C GLN A 87 -9.21 13.76 -1.40
N ASP A 88 -9.35 13.71 -0.08
CA ASP A 88 -9.26 14.90 0.76
C ASP A 88 -7.81 15.33 1.04
N ASN A 89 -6.84 14.39 1.05
CA ASN A 89 -5.51 14.65 1.59
C ASN A 89 -4.32 14.30 0.67
N LEU A 90 -4.49 13.39 -0.29
CA LEU A 90 -3.40 12.78 -1.05
C LEU A 90 -3.49 13.02 -2.57
N GLN A 91 -4.70 13.15 -3.11
CA GLN A 91 -4.92 13.34 -4.54
C GLN A 91 -4.18 14.59 -5.06
N GLY A 92 -3.45 14.46 -6.17
CA GLY A 92 -2.67 15.55 -6.77
C GLY A 92 -1.27 15.74 -6.18
N PHE A 93 -0.92 15.05 -5.10
CA PHE A 93 0.42 15.11 -4.48
C PHE A 93 1.27 13.86 -4.75
N TYR A 94 0.63 12.71 -4.98
CA TYR A 94 1.29 11.40 -5.03
C TYR A 94 0.92 10.59 -6.28
N ASP A 95 0.52 11.26 -7.35
CA ASP A 95 -0.01 10.62 -8.56
C ASP A 95 1.04 9.74 -9.28
N ASP A 96 2.33 9.95 -8.99
CA ASP A 96 3.46 9.17 -9.48
C ASP A 96 3.70 7.86 -8.71
N TYR A 97 2.98 7.63 -7.60
CA TYR A 97 3.09 6.43 -6.77
C TYR A 97 1.92 5.47 -7.06
N PRO A 98 2.15 4.15 -7.04
CA PRO A 98 1.07 3.19 -7.14
C PRO A 98 0.06 3.35 -6.00
N LEU A 99 -1.22 3.53 -6.33
CA LEU A 99 -2.29 3.63 -5.35
C LEU A 99 -2.96 2.27 -5.10
N TRP A 100 -3.10 1.92 -3.82
CA TRP A 100 -3.98 0.88 -3.34
C TRP A 100 -5.15 1.55 -2.60
N VAL A 101 -6.36 1.42 -3.13
CA VAL A 101 -7.51 2.11 -2.57
C VAL A 101 -8.46 1.14 -1.87
N ALA A 102 -8.89 1.50 -0.66
CA ALA A 102 -9.97 0.81 0.02
C ALA A 102 -11.31 1.49 -0.24
N HIS A 103 -12.25 0.70 -0.77
CA HIS A 103 -13.62 1.14 -1.00
C HIS A 103 -14.53 -0.08 -1.01
N TYR A 104 -15.12 -0.38 0.13
CA TYR A 104 -15.90 -1.59 0.35
C TYR A 104 -17.31 -1.51 -0.26
N TYR A 105 -17.86 -2.67 -0.62
CA TYR A 105 -19.29 -2.87 -0.94
C TYR A 105 -19.86 -2.01 -2.07
N GLN A 106 -19.01 -1.58 -3.01
CA GLN A 106 -19.41 -0.74 -4.14
C GLN A 106 -19.15 -1.47 -5.45
N PRO A 107 -20.10 -1.49 -6.39
CA PRO A 107 -19.97 -2.29 -7.62
C PRO A 107 -18.88 -1.74 -8.55
N LYS A 108 -18.53 -0.46 -8.40
CA LYS A 108 -17.47 0.22 -9.16
C LYS A 108 -16.79 1.25 -8.29
N LEU A 109 -15.49 1.39 -8.48
CA LEU A 109 -14.74 2.49 -7.89
C LEU A 109 -15.01 3.77 -8.68
N LYS A 110 -15.35 4.86 -8.00
CA LYS A 110 -15.48 6.19 -8.62
C LYS A 110 -14.14 6.91 -8.70
N LEU A 111 -13.08 6.20 -9.08
CA LEU A 111 -11.81 6.79 -9.50
C LEU A 111 -11.59 6.45 -10.98
N ASN A 112 -10.81 7.27 -11.67
CA ASN A 112 -10.36 6.95 -13.00
C ASN A 112 -9.60 5.60 -12.97
N ASP A 113 -9.87 4.69 -13.90
CA ASP A 113 -9.27 3.35 -13.93
C ASP A 113 -7.74 3.37 -14.01
N LYS A 114 -7.13 4.48 -14.43
CA LYS A 114 -5.66 4.63 -14.43
C LYS A 114 -5.07 5.03 -13.08
N ALA A 115 -5.89 5.43 -12.11
CA ALA A 115 -5.43 6.02 -10.85
C ALA A 115 -5.03 4.99 -9.79
N TRP A 116 -5.42 3.70 -9.93
CA TRP A 116 -5.19 2.69 -8.90
C TRP A 116 -4.61 1.38 -9.46
N LYS A 117 -3.84 0.69 -8.63
CA LYS A 117 -3.22 -0.62 -8.91
C LYS A 117 -3.84 -1.75 -8.13
N PHE A 118 -4.25 -1.48 -6.89
CA PHE A 118 -4.97 -2.44 -6.06
C PHE A 118 -6.25 -1.82 -5.52
N TRP A 119 -7.31 -2.62 -5.46
CA TRP A 119 -8.57 -2.22 -4.85
C TRP A 119 -8.96 -3.25 -3.79
N GLN A 120 -9.01 -2.80 -2.54
CA GLN A 120 -9.61 -3.57 -1.46
C GLN A 120 -11.12 -3.37 -1.48
N HIS A 121 -11.84 -4.38 -1.93
CA HIS A 121 -13.27 -4.27 -2.21
C HIS A 121 -14.15 -4.97 -1.15
N SER A 122 -13.53 -5.77 -0.27
CA SER A 122 -14.19 -6.45 0.84
C SER A 122 -13.22 -6.65 2.00
N ASP A 123 -13.72 -6.48 3.21
CA ASP A 123 -13.11 -6.84 4.50
C ASP A 123 -13.72 -8.15 5.08
N LYS A 124 -14.69 -8.74 4.35
CA LYS A 124 -15.51 -9.87 4.83
C LYS A 124 -15.48 -11.10 3.93
N ALA A 125 -14.42 -11.26 3.14
CA ALA A 125 -14.31 -12.43 2.27
C ALA A 125 -14.00 -13.70 3.07
N ARG A 126 -14.42 -14.85 2.53
CA ARG A 126 -14.06 -16.17 3.03
C ARG A 126 -13.23 -16.89 1.97
N ILE A 127 -12.01 -17.26 2.34
CA ILE A 127 -11.07 -17.95 1.47
C ILE A 127 -10.69 -19.28 2.10
N ASN A 128 -10.72 -20.34 1.30
CA ASN A 128 -10.30 -21.66 1.75
C ASN A 128 -8.86 -21.61 2.28
N GLY A 129 -8.65 -22.11 3.50
CA GLY A 129 -7.36 -22.04 4.19
C GLY A 129 -7.27 -20.95 5.26
N ILE A 130 -8.26 -20.05 5.38
CA ILE A 130 -8.33 -19.05 6.45
C ILE A 130 -9.66 -19.17 7.21
N ASN A 131 -9.57 -19.36 8.53
CA ASN A 131 -10.73 -19.69 9.38
C ASN A 131 -11.56 -18.47 9.83
N HIS A 132 -11.15 -17.27 9.45
CA HIS A 132 -11.83 -16.00 9.76
C HIS A 132 -12.06 -15.20 8.47
N VAL A 133 -12.90 -14.17 8.55
CA VAL A 133 -13.08 -13.26 7.42
C VAL A 133 -11.79 -12.48 7.14
N VAL A 134 -11.52 -12.22 5.87
CA VAL A 134 -10.31 -11.55 5.43
C VAL A 134 -10.58 -10.47 4.41
N ASP A 135 -9.62 -9.56 4.31
CA ASP A 135 -9.55 -8.57 3.26
C ASP A 135 -9.33 -9.23 1.90
N PHE A 136 -10.03 -8.72 0.90
CA PHE A 136 -9.97 -9.22 -0.46
C PHE A 136 -9.74 -8.09 -1.45
N ASN A 137 -8.76 -8.32 -2.31
CA ASN A 137 -8.16 -7.29 -3.14
C ASN A 137 -8.14 -7.73 -4.60
N ALA A 138 -8.41 -6.79 -5.49
CA ALA A 138 -8.27 -6.95 -6.92
C ALA A 138 -7.06 -6.14 -7.41
N PHE A 139 -6.27 -6.74 -8.30
CA PHE A 139 -5.23 -6.03 -9.05
C PHE A 139 -5.79 -5.48 -10.35
N ASN A 140 -5.40 -4.25 -10.70
CA ASN A 140 -5.79 -3.60 -11.95
C ASN A 140 -4.80 -3.91 -13.07
N GLY A 141 -4.97 -5.06 -13.70
CA GLY A 141 -4.15 -5.50 -14.81
C GLY A 141 -4.22 -7.01 -15.03
N ASP A 142 -3.47 -7.49 -16.00
CA ASP A 142 -3.27 -8.91 -16.25
C ASP A 142 -2.07 -9.47 -15.46
N SER A 143 -1.80 -10.77 -15.63
CA SER A 143 -0.68 -11.44 -14.97
C SER A 143 0.69 -10.88 -15.37
N LEU A 144 0.85 -10.41 -16.62
CA LEU A 144 2.11 -9.81 -17.08
C LEU A 144 2.35 -8.45 -16.44
N ALA A 145 1.30 -7.63 -16.31
CA ALA A 145 1.36 -6.36 -15.61
C ALA A 145 1.66 -6.56 -14.12
N PHE A 146 1.12 -7.62 -13.51
CA PHE A 146 1.39 -7.97 -12.13
C PHE A 146 2.86 -8.37 -11.91
N GLU A 147 3.42 -9.27 -12.73
CA GLU A 147 4.83 -9.68 -12.61
C GLU A 147 5.79 -8.50 -12.83
N LYS A 148 5.48 -7.57 -13.74
CA LYS A 148 6.28 -6.35 -13.95
C LYS A 148 6.26 -5.38 -12.77
N MET A 149 5.28 -5.49 -11.88
CA MET A 149 5.17 -4.64 -10.69
C MET A 149 6.05 -5.15 -9.55
N LEU A 150 6.42 -6.43 -9.57
CA LEU A 150 7.29 -7.02 -8.56
C LEU A 150 8.69 -6.42 -8.64
N ILE A 151 9.39 -6.44 -7.51
CA ILE A 151 10.78 -6.00 -7.41
C ILE A 151 11.63 -6.85 -8.37
N GLN A 152 12.43 -6.17 -9.19
CA GLN A 152 13.29 -6.77 -10.21
C GLN A 152 14.75 -6.85 -9.74
#